data_AF-A0A5B8JB98-F1
#
_entry.id   AF-A0A5B8JB98-F1
#
_cell.length_a   1.000
_cell.length_b   1.000
_cell.length_c   1.000
_cell.angle_alpha   90.00
_cell.angle_beta   90.00
_cell.angle_gamma   90.00
#
_symmetry.space_group_name_H-M   'P 1'
#
loop_
_entity.id
_entity.type
_entity.pdbx_description
1 polymer ?
#
loop_
_entity_poly.entity_id
_entity_poly.type
_entity_poly.pdbx_seq_one_letter_code
_entity_poly.pdbx_strand_id
1 'polypeptide(L)'
;MSENKIRFENRLGFYIINIDYLEYLHNYDHEVQYNPEYKEKIKPHLGIVVVEDNQRFLIPLTSPKEKYKKIKKNVFEYHKIYNKNNELTGILLIKKMIPISLNLIKKITFENGNKYHLLLSEQLIFISKEKEVVLSKINSFYNKKINNGTVYGSTNILEDIKLMEKFNIN
;
A
#
# COMPACT_ATOMS: atom_id res chain seq x y z
N MET A 1 24.49 -3.32 -11.10
CA MET A 1 23.20 -3.44 -10.40
C MET A 1 22.16 -2.98 -11.39
N SER A 2 21.32 -3.88 -11.91
CA SER A 2 20.16 -3.48 -12.71
C SER A 2 19.26 -2.61 -11.85
N GLU A 3 18.81 -1.47 -12.38
CA GLU A 3 17.79 -0.69 -11.67
C GLU A 3 16.50 -1.51 -11.63
N ASN A 4 16.06 -1.85 -10.42
CA ASN A 4 14.80 -2.55 -10.20
C ASN A 4 13.65 -1.78 -10.89
N LYS A 5 13.03 -2.40 -11.90
CA LYS A 5 12.01 -1.75 -12.72
C LYS A 5 10.64 -1.78 -12.04
N ILE A 6 10.47 -0.93 -11.02
CA ILE A 6 9.19 -0.76 -10.31
C ILE A 6 8.22 0.08 -11.12
N ARG A 7 6.97 -0.38 -11.25
CA ARG A 7 5.90 0.29 -11.98
C ARG A 7 4.53 0.02 -11.35
N PHE A 8 3.52 0.77 -11.78
CA PHE A 8 2.14 0.37 -11.55
C PHE A 8 1.66 -0.53 -12.69
N GLU A 9 0.99 -1.65 -12.37
CA GLU A 9 0.26 -2.47 -13.32
C GLU A 9 -1.06 -1.75 -13.67
N ASN A 10 -1.30 -1.55 -14.97
CA ASN A 10 -2.49 -0.87 -15.47
C ASN A 10 -2.64 0.56 -14.88
N ARG A 11 -3.87 1.10 -14.90
CA ARG A 11 -4.19 2.36 -14.25
C ARG A 11 -4.22 2.18 -12.73
N LEU A 12 -3.59 3.12 -12.03
CA LEU A 12 -3.66 3.28 -10.57
C LEU A 12 -5.09 3.08 -10.07
N GLY A 13 -5.23 2.32 -8.98
CA GLY A 13 -6.51 2.09 -8.34
C GLY A 13 -6.36 1.71 -6.88
N PHE A 14 -7.48 1.74 -6.17
CA PHE A 14 -7.57 1.17 -4.83
C PHE A 14 -8.20 -0.22 -4.87
N TYR A 15 -7.71 -1.09 -4.00
CA TYR A 15 -8.10 -2.48 -3.89
C TYR A 15 -8.37 -2.83 -2.43
N ILE A 16 -9.27 -3.79 -2.23
CA ILE A 16 -9.47 -4.50 -0.96
C ILE A 16 -8.73 -5.83 -1.08
N ILE A 17 -8.04 -6.22 -0.02
CA ILE A 17 -7.35 -7.50 0.08
C ILE A 17 -8.26 -8.48 0.82
N ASN A 18 -8.23 -9.76 0.42
CA ASN A 18 -8.88 -10.85 1.14
C ASN A 18 -8.51 -10.79 2.64
N ILE A 19 -9.51 -10.81 3.50
CA ILE A 19 -9.32 -10.55 4.92
C ILE A 19 -8.62 -11.70 5.64
N ASP A 20 -8.88 -12.94 5.24
CA ASP A 20 -8.25 -14.13 5.82
C ASP A 20 -6.75 -14.16 5.48
N TYR A 21 -6.39 -13.72 4.28
CA TYR A 21 -5.01 -13.52 3.87
C TYR A 21 -4.32 -12.41 4.68
N LEU A 22 -4.98 -11.26 4.89
CA LEU A 22 -4.43 -10.19 5.73
C LEU A 22 -4.23 -10.64 7.17
N GLU A 23 -5.18 -11.39 7.73
CA GLU A 23 -5.09 -11.97 9.08
C GLU A 23 -3.95 -12.97 9.17
N TYR A 24 -3.87 -13.88 8.20
CA TYR A 24 -2.80 -14.86 8.10
C TYR A 24 -1.43 -14.18 8.10
N LEU A 25 -1.19 -13.21 7.22
CA LEU A 25 0.07 -12.48 7.21
C LEU A 25 0.34 -11.76 8.53
N HIS A 26 -0.68 -11.09 9.10
CA HIS A 26 -0.52 -10.36 10.37
C HIS A 26 -0.12 -11.26 11.55
N ASN A 27 -0.54 -12.52 11.54
CA ASN A 27 -0.18 -13.49 12.58
C ASN A 27 1.30 -13.91 12.52
N TYR A 28 1.97 -13.75 11.37
CA TYR A 28 3.41 -13.99 11.22
C TYR A 28 4.24 -12.69 11.24
N ASP A 29 3.72 -11.62 10.64
CA ASP A 29 4.30 -10.28 10.64
C ASP A 29 3.29 -9.26 11.18
N HIS A 30 3.41 -8.93 12.47
CA HIS A 30 2.55 -7.96 13.14
C HIS A 30 2.65 -6.53 12.57
N GLU A 31 3.64 -6.25 11.73
CA GLU A 31 3.74 -4.97 11.03
C GLU A 31 2.73 -4.88 9.86
N VAL A 32 2.20 -5.99 9.35
CA VAL A 32 1.08 -6.04 8.39
C VAL A 32 -0.18 -5.47 9.05
N GLN A 33 -0.86 -4.54 8.40
CA GLN A 33 -2.04 -3.91 8.99
C GLN A 33 -3.27 -4.79 8.90
N TYR A 34 -3.74 -5.30 10.04
CA TYR A 34 -4.98 -6.04 10.17
C TYR A 34 -5.89 -5.43 11.25
N ASN A 35 -7.20 -5.55 11.03
CA ASN A 35 -8.23 -5.28 12.02
C ASN A 35 -9.46 -6.12 11.61
N PRO A 36 -10.08 -6.87 12.54
CA PRO A 36 -11.30 -7.64 12.25
C PRO A 36 -12.44 -6.80 11.66
N GLU A 37 -12.53 -5.50 12.00
CA GLU A 37 -13.51 -4.57 11.44
C GLU A 37 -13.39 -4.42 9.92
N TYR A 38 -12.25 -4.78 9.31
CA TYR A 38 -12.08 -4.71 7.86
C TYR A 38 -13.00 -5.67 7.08
N LYS A 39 -13.66 -6.61 7.77
CA LYS A 39 -14.75 -7.43 7.22
C LYS A 39 -15.96 -6.57 6.82
N GLU A 40 -16.22 -5.48 7.55
CA GLU A 40 -17.37 -4.60 7.35
C GLU A 40 -16.96 -3.21 6.82
N LYS A 41 -15.77 -2.74 7.23
CA LYS A 41 -15.23 -1.43 6.87
C LYS A 41 -14.13 -1.57 5.83
N ILE A 42 -14.28 -0.88 4.71
CA ILE A 42 -13.30 -0.93 3.63
C ILE A 42 -11.95 -0.39 4.11
N LYS A 43 -10.88 -1.18 3.95
CA LYS A 43 -9.48 -0.77 4.08
C LYS A 43 -8.84 -0.69 2.67
N PRO A 44 -8.76 0.50 2.06
CA PRO A 44 -8.20 0.64 0.72
C PRO A 44 -6.69 0.45 0.72
N HIS A 45 -6.19 -0.20 -0.33
CA HIS A 45 -4.77 -0.29 -0.62
C HIS A 45 -4.49 0.17 -2.05
N LEU A 46 -3.45 0.98 -2.24
CA LEU A 46 -3.02 1.47 -3.55
C LEU A 46 -2.23 0.41 -4.30
N GLY A 47 -2.53 0.25 -5.58
CA GLY A 47 -1.61 -0.37 -6.53
C GLY A 47 -2.26 -0.61 -7.90
N ILE A 48 -1.96 -1.72 -8.57
CA ILE A 48 -1.02 -2.78 -8.19
C ILE A 48 0.41 -2.30 -8.49
N VAL A 49 1.31 -2.40 -7.52
CA VAL A 49 2.74 -2.13 -7.75
C VAL A 49 3.38 -3.42 -8.22
N VAL A 50 4.09 -3.39 -9.35
CA VAL A 50 4.88 -4.51 -9.85
C VAL A 50 6.34 -4.15 -9.71
N VAL A 51 7.08 -5.02 -9.05
CA VAL A 51 8.55 -4.91 -8.93
C VAL A 51 9.20 -5.98 -9.81
N GLU A 52 10.49 -6.24 -9.61
CA GLU A 52 11.21 -7.32 -10.29
C GLU A 52 10.51 -8.68 -10.15
N ASP A 53 10.76 -9.56 -11.10
CA ASP A 53 10.20 -10.92 -11.18
C ASP A 53 8.65 -10.99 -11.17
N ASN A 54 8.00 -9.90 -11.57
CA ASN A 54 6.55 -9.74 -11.54
C ASN A 54 5.93 -9.90 -10.15
N GLN A 55 6.71 -9.73 -9.09
CA GLN A 55 6.17 -9.68 -7.74
C GLN A 55 5.27 -8.46 -7.61
N ARG A 56 4.08 -8.67 -7.05
CA ARG A 56 3.04 -7.65 -6.90
C ARG A 56 2.88 -7.24 -5.46
N PHE A 57 2.63 -5.96 -5.25
CA PHE A 57 2.39 -5.36 -3.95
C PHE A 57 1.19 -4.41 -3.96
N LEU A 58 0.57 -4.28 -2.79
CA LEU A 58 -0.38 -3.23 -2.48
C LEU A 58 0.07 -2.43 -1.25
N ILE A 59 -0.24 -1.14 -1.23
CA ILE A 59 0.21 -0.22 -0.18
C ILE A 59 -1.01 0.30 0.60
N PRO A 60 -1.11 0.06 1.92
CA PRO A 60 -2.28 0.49 2.68
C PRO A 60 -2.39 2.02 2.72
N LEU A 61 -3.61 2.48 2.46
CA LEU A 61 -4.03 3.87 2.68
C LEU A 61 -4.55 4.00 4.12
N THR A 62 -4.22 5.10 4.79
CA THR A 62 -4.79 5.44 6.10
C THR A 62 -5.21 6.90 6.15
N SER A 63 -6.22 7.17 6.99
CA SER A 63 -6.59 8.53 7.36
C SER A 63 -5.44 9.23 8.09
N PRO A 64 -5.36 10.57 8.00
CA PRO A 64 -4.43 11.39 8.75
C PRO A 64 -4.59 11.14 10.26
N LYS A 65 -3.46 10.95 10.95
CA LYS A 65 -3.37 10.86 12.42
C LYS A 65 -2.28 11.83 12.87
N GLU A 66 -2.38 12.35 14.09
CA GLU A 66 -1.44 13.35 14.61
C GLU A 66 0.03 12.94 14.47
N LYS A 67 0.34 11.67 14.75
CA LYS A 67 1.68 11.11 14.60
C LYS A 67 2.29 11.31 13.21
N TYR A 68 1.46 11.39 12.17
CA TYR A 68 1.93 11.55 10.79
C TYR A 68 2.11 13.02 10.39
N LYS A 69 1.51 13.98 11.11
CA LYS A 69 1.71 15.41 10.82
C LYS A 69 3.19 15.79 10.99
N LYS A 70 3.83 15.24 12.02
CA LYS A 70 5.24 15.45 12.38
C LYS A 70 6.26 14.76 11.44
N ILE A 71 5.82 13.83 10.59
CA ILE A 71 6.73 13.13 9.66
C ILE A 71 7.12 14.07 8.51
N LYS A 72 8.41 14.13 8.17
CA LYS A 72 8.89 14.93 7.03
C LYS A 72 8.32 14.40 5.70
N LYS A 73 7.97 15.29 4.76
CA LYS A 73 7.36 14.92 3.46
C LYS A 73 8.25 13.98 2.63
N ASN A 74 9.57 14.11 2.75
CA ASN A 74 10.56 13.39 1.93
C ASN A 74 10.97 12.01 2.48
N VAL A 75 10.38 11.53 3.57
CA VAL A 75 10.66 10.17 4.06
C VAL A 75 10.07 9.14 3.08
N PHE A 76 10.85 8.14 2.70
CA PHE A 76 10.43 7.12 1.73
C PHE A 76 9.40 6.13 2.30
N GLU A 77 9.34 5.98 3.63
CA GLU A 77 8.40 5.09 4.33
C GLU A 77 6.92 5.49 4.18
N TYR A 78 6.64 6.74 3.79
CA TYR A 78 5.29 7.29 3.72
C TYR A 78 5.12 8.23 2.53
N HIS A 79 3.89 8.35 2.06
CA HIS A 79 3.52 9.40 1.12
C HIS A 79 2.25 10.11 1.60
N LYS A 80 2.35 11.41 1.84
CA LYS A 80 1.25 12.25 2.31
C LYS A 80 0.43 12.73 1.12
N ILE A 81 -0.88 12.62 1.23
CA ILE A 81 -1.84 12.99 0.19
C ILE A 81 -2.60 14.23 0.66
N TYR A 82 -2.63 15.25 -0.19
CA TYR A 82 -3.27 16.52 0.13
C TYR A 82 -4.41 16.79 -0.84
N ASN A 83 -5.45 17.50 -0.37
CA ASN A 83 -6.47 18.03 -1.27
C ASN A 83 -6.02 19.38 -1.88
N LYS A 84 -6.89 19.97 -2.69
CA LYS A 84 -6.68 21.29 -3.32
C LYS A 84 -6.49 22.45 -2.33
N ASN A 85 -6.94 22.31 -1.09
CA ASN A 85 -6.79 23.29 -0.02
C ASN A 85 -5.52 23.07 0.81
N ASN A 86 -4.63 22.16 0.37
CA ASN A 86 -3.42 21.74 1.08
C ASN A 86 -3.69 21.09 2.45
N GLU A 87 -4.90 20.54 2.65
CA GLU A 87 -5.25 19.77 3.84
C GLU A 87 -4.81 18.32 3.64
N LEU A 88 -4.17 17.73 4.66
CA LEU A 88 -3.76 16.33 4.64
C LEU A 88 -5.03 15.46 4.69
N THR A 89 -5.30 14.71 3.63
CA THR A 89 -6.51 13.88 3.51
C THR A 89 -6.23 12.38 3.60
N GLY A 90 -4.99 11.95 3.35
CA GLY A 90 -4.63 10.54 3.40
C GLY A 90 -3.12 10.33 3.44
N ILE A 91 -2.72 9.11 3.78
CA ILE A 91 -1.32 8.71 3.83
C ILE A 91 -1.18 7.30 3.28
N LEU A 92 -0.29 7.10 2.32
CA LEU A 92 0.18 5.78 1.92
C LEU A 92 1.30 5.35 2.87
N LEU A 93 1.15 4.19 3.49
CA LEU A 93 2.16 3.61 4.36
C LEU A 93 3.06 2.68 3.53
N ILE A 94 4.00 3.25 2.77
CA ILE A 94 4.90 2.49 1.87
C ILE A 94 5.66 1.42 2.64
N LYS A 95 6.10 1.72 3.86
CA LYS A 95 6.80 0.73 4.71
C LYS A 95 5.96 -0.48 5.15
N LYS A 96 4.66 -0.45 4.82
CA LYS A 96 3.65 -1.45 5.15
C LYS A 96 3.09 -2.12 3.91
N MET A 97 3.80 -2.04 2.79
CA MET A 97 3.35 -2.69 1.56
C MET A 97 3.34 -4.21 1.74
N ILE A 98 2.37 -4.86 1.09
CA ILE A 98 2.04 -6.27 1.30
C ILE A 98 2.11 -6.98 -0.05
N PRO A 99 2.80 -8.13 -0.16
CA PRO A 99 2.81 -8.91 -1.38
C PRO A 99 1.43 -9.51 -1.65
N ILE A 100 1.01 -9.59 -2.92
CA ILE A 100 -0.30 -10.11 -3.29
C ILE A 100 -0.28 -11.02 -4.51
N SER A 101 -1.25 -11.93 -4.53
CA SER A 101 -1.71 -12.62 -5.73
C SER A 101 -3.03 -11.99 -6.21
N LEU A 102 -3.26 -11.96 -7.52
CA LEU A 102 -4.41 -11.26 -8.12
C LEU A 102 -5.78 -11.82 -7.67
N ASN A 103 -5.84 -13.12 -7.36
CA ASN A 103 -7.03 -13.78 -6.82
C ASN A 103 -7.37 -13.36 -5.37
N LEU A 104 -6.45 -12.68 -4.67
CA LEU A 104 -6.64 -12.24 -3.29
C LEU A 104 -7.11 -10.78 -3.18
N ILE A 105 -7.42 -10.12 -4.31
CA ILE A 105 -7.75 -8.70 -4.32
C ILE A 105 -9.03 -8.40 -5.10
N LYS A 106 -9.75 -7.38 -4.67
CA LYS A 106 -10.90 -6.83 -5.37
C LYS A 106 -10.70 -5.34 -5.59
N LYS A 107 -10.81 -4.87 -6.84
CA LYS A 107 -10.74 -3.44 -7.14
C LYS A 107 -11.96 -2.71 -6.55
N ILE A 108 -11.72 -1.56 -5.92
CA ILE A 108 -12.78 -0.68 -5.42
C ILE A 108 -13.34 0.10 -6.61
N THR A 109 -14.65 0.00 -6.82
CA THR A 109 -15.42 0.82 -7.76
C THR A 109 -15.96 2.04 -7.05
N PHE A 110 -15.86 3.22 -7.65
CA PHE A 110 -16.37 4.46 -7.06
C PHE A 110 -17.80 4.72 -7.53
N GLU A 111 -18.70 4.81 -6.56
CA GLU A 111 -20.12 5.08 -6.78
C GLU A 111 -20.40 6.58 -6.63
N ASN A 112 -21.23 7.12 -7.52
CA ASN A 112 -21.68 8.50 -7.44
C ASN A 112 -22.52 8.72 -6.17
N GLY A 113 -22.35 9.89 -5.54
CA GLY A 113 -23.05 10.25 -4.29
C GLY A 113 -22.45 9.65 -3.02
N ASN A 114 -21.54 8.67 -3.10
CA ASN A 114 -20.84 8.14 -1.95
C ASN A 114 -19.67 9.08 -1.57
N LYS A 115 -19.79 9.77 -0.43
CA LYS A 115 -18.80 10.74 0.07
C LYS A 115 -17.41 10.11 0.27
N TYR A 116 -17.35 8.85 0.70
CA TYR A 116 -16.07 8.16 0.89
C TYR A 116 -15.42 7.82 -0.45
N HIS A 117 -16.21 7.37 -1.43
CA HIS A 117 -15.71 7.14 -2.79
C HIS A 117 -15.24 8.43 -3.47
N LEU A 118 -15.92 9.56 -3.22
CA LEU A 118 -15.46 10.87 -3.68
C LEU A 118 -14.08 11.21 -3.09
N LEU A 119 -13.90 11.04 -1.78
CA LEU A 119 -12.60 11.24 -1.12
C LEU A 119 -11.51 10.34 -1.72
N LEU A 120 -11.79 9.05 -1.92
CA LEU A 120 -10.84 8.14 -2.56
C LEU A 120 -10.50 8.57 -3.98
N SER A 121 -11.48 9.04 -4.76
CA SER A 121 -11.24 9.55 -6.12
C SER A 121 -10.30 10.77 -6.10
N GLU A 122 -10.54 11.74 -5.23
CA GLU A 122 -9.67 12.92 -5.07
C GLU A 122 -8.24 12.53 -4.67
N GLN A 123 -8.11 11.60 -3.72
CA GLN A 123 -6.81 11.08 -3.30
C GLN A 123 -6.09 10.35 -4.44
N LEU A 124 -6.80 9.54 -5.24
CA LEU A 124 -6.23 8.83 -6.37
C LEU A 124 -5.74 9.79 -7.47
N ILE A 125 -6.49 10.87 -7.72
CA ILE A 125 -6.08 11.95 -8.64
C ILE A 125 -4.78 12.60 -8.15
N PHE A 126 -4.67 12.91 -6.85
CA PHE A 126 -3.44 13.47 -6.28
C PHE A 126 -2.26 12.51 -6.44
N ILE A 127 -2.43 11.24 -6.05
CA ILE A 127 -1.40 10.20 -6.17
C ILE A 127 -0.96 10.04 -7.63
N SER A 128 -1.90 10.10 -8.59
CA SER A 128 -1.59 10.02 -10.01
C SER A 128 -0.73 11.19 -10.50
N LYS A 129 -0.88 12.39 -9.92
CA LYS A 129 -0.03 13.54 -10.23
C LYS A 129 1.37 13.41 -9.62
N GLU A 130 1.48 12.81 -8.44
CA GLU A 130 2.78 12.55 -7.76
C GLU A 130 3.32 11.12 -8.04
N LYS A 131 2.86 10.45 -9.09
CA LYS A 131 3.15 9.03 -9.38
C LYS A 131 4.64 8.70 -9.33
N GLU A 132 5.47 9.49 -9.98
CA GLU A 132 6.92 9.25 -10.05
C GLU A 132 7.59 9.38 -8.67
N VAL A 133 7.12 10.32 -7.84
CA VAL A 133 7.58 10.47 -6.45
C VAL A 133 7.17 9.25 -5.62
N VAL A 134 5.94 8.77 -5.80
CA VAL A 134 5.45 7.55 -5.12
C VAL A 134 6.30 6.34 -5.52
N LEU A 135 6.54 6.14 -6.82
CA LEU A 135 7.37 5.04 -7.33
C LEU A 135 8.81 5.12 -6.82
N SER A 136 9.43 6.30 -6.81
CA SER A 136 10.78 6.51 -6.26
C SER A 136 10.89 6.12 -4.79
N LYS A 137 9.88 6.47 -3.99
CA LYS A 137 9.81 6.09 -2.56
C LYS A 137 9.62 4.59 -2.37
N ILE A 138 8.75 3.97 -3.17
CA ILE A 138 8.56 2.51 -3.15
C ILE A 138 9.86 1.80 -3.51
N ASN A 139 10.57 2.28 -4.54
CA ASN A 139 11.85 1.73 -4.95
C ASN A 139 12.91 1.84 -3.85
N SER A 140 12.98 3.00 -3.20
CA SER A 140 13.88 3.20 -2.07
C SER A 140 13.57 2.26 -0.90
N PHE A 141 12.30 2.06 -0.57
CA PHE A 141 11.89 1.12 0.48
C PHE A 141 12.19 -0.33 0.10
N TYR A 142 11.75 -0.78 -1.07
CA TYR A 142 11.94 -2.15 -1.55
C TYR A 142 13.42 -2.52 -1.65
N ASN A 143 14.23 -1.67 -2.29
CA ASN A 143 15.67 -1.90 -2.45
C ASN A 143 16.38 -1.96 -1.10
N LYS A 144 15.96 -1.13 -0.14
CA LYS A 144 16.50 -1.20 1.21
C LYS A 144 16.16 -2.55 1.87
N LYS A 145 14.93 -3.05 1.72
CA LYS A 145 14.48 -4.31 2.34
C LYS A 145 15.14 -5.54 1.72
N ILE A 146 15.25 -5.62 0.39
CA ILE A 146 15.89 -6.78 -0.27
C ILE A 146 17.41 -6.85 -0.03
N ASN A 147 18.06 -5.71 0.22
CA ASN A 147 19.48 -5.65 0.58
C ASN A 147 19.72 -5.79 2.09
N ASN A 148 18.80 -6.45 2.81
CA ASN A 148 18.85 -6.68 4.27
C ASN A 148 18.98 -5.41 5.14
N GLY A 149 18.56 -4.26 4.61
CA GLY A 149 18.53 -3.00 5.35
C GLY A 149 17.36 -2.95 6.33
N THR A 150 17.64 -2.55 7.56
CA THR A 150 16.60 -2.38 8.59
C THR A 150 15.79 -1.11 8.34
N VAL A 151 14.46 -1.24 8.38
CA VAL A 151 13.51 -0.14 8.45
C VAL A 151 12.59 -0.41 9.64
N TYR A 152 12.62 0.46 10.64
CA TYR A 152 11.91 0.24 11.89
C TYR A 152 10.38 0.20 11.70
N GLY A 153 9.73 -0.80 12.29
CA GLY A 153 8.29 -1.00 12.21
C GLY A 153 7.78 -1.11 10.77
N SER A 154 8.47 -1.90 9.95
CA SER A 154 8.15 -2.16 8.54
C SER A 154 7.87 -3.62 8.30
N THR A 155 7.09 -3.92 7.27
CA THR A 155 6.80 -5.30 6.87
C THR A 155 8.04 -6.05 6.42
N ASN A 156 8.04 -7.36 6.59
CA ASN A 156 9.14 -8.24 6.19
C ASN A 156 8.93 -8.78 4.77
N ILE A 157 9.18 -7.92 3.78
CA ILE A 157 8.98 -8.21 2.35
C ILE A 157 9.41 -9.61 1.92
N LEU A 158 10.62 -10.06 2.27
CA LEU A 158 11.14 -11.36 1.82
C LEU A 158 10.40 -12.54 2.46
N GLU A 159 9.98 -12.41 3.72
CA GLU A 159 9.25 -13.48 4.40
C GLU A 159 7.77 -13.47 4.03
N ASP A 160 7.18 -12.28 3.88
CA ASP A 160 5.79 -12.11 3.46
C ASP A 160 5.54 -12.70 2.06
N ILE A 161 6.51 -12.61 1.14
CA ILE A 161 6.42 -13.25 -0.19
C ILE A 161 6.31 -14.78 -0.03
N LYS A 162 7.15 -15.39 0.79
CA LYS A 162 7.11 -16.84 1.03
C LYS A 162 5.80 -17.26 1.71
N LEU A 163 5.28 -16.43 2.61
CA LEU A 163 4.00 -16.67 3.26
C LEU A 163 2.84 -16.59 2.26
N MET A 164 2.86 -15.60 1.36
CA MET A 164 1.89 -15.47 0.27
C MET A 164 1.83 -16.72 -0.61
N GLU A 165 2.98 -17.26 -1.00
CA GLU A 165 3.07 -18.46 -1.85
C GLU A 165 2.49 -19.71 -1.18
N LYS A 166 2.48 -19.76 0.16
CA LYS A 166 1.93 -20.85 0.96
C LYS A 166 0.43 -20.69 1.25
N PHE A 167 -0.13 -19.51 1.02
CA PHE A 167 -1.52 -19.23 1.32
C PHE A 167 -2.43 -19.84 0.26
N ASN A 168 -3.27 -20.79 0.68
CA ASN A 168 -4.29 -21.40 -0.16
C ASN A 168 -5.67 -20.90 0.28
N ILE A 169 -6.52 -20.53 -0.69
CA ILE A 169 -7.92 -20.23 -0.44
C ILE A 169 -8.63 -21.58 -0.27
N ASN A 170 -9.11 -21.86 0.95
CA ASN A 170 -9.96 -23.03 1.23
C ASN A 170 -11.33 -22.89 0.56
#